data_AF-A0A941A144-F1
#
_entry.id   AF-A0A941A144-F1
#
_cell.length_a   1.000
_cell.length_b   1.000
_cell.length_c   1.000
_cell.angle_alpha   90.00
_cell.angle_beta   90.00
_cell.angle_gamma   90.00
#
_symmetry.space_group_name_H-M   'P 1'
#
loop_
_entity.id
_entity.type
_entity.pdbx_description
1 polymer ?
#
loop_
_entity_poly.entity_id
_entity_poly.type
_entity_poly.pdbx_seq_one_letter_code
_entity_poly.pdbx_strand_id
1 'polypeptide(L)' 'MSTSTSTIEALANQEYKYGFVTDVEVDAAPRGLSEDIIRLISAKKKEPEFM' A
#
# COMPACT_ATOMS: atom_id res chain seq x y z
N MET A 1 -11.43 -17.66 42.15
CA MET A 1 -12.03 -17.13 40.91
C MET A 1 -11.08 -16.11 40.30
N SER A 2 -9.86 -16.52 39.92
CA SER A 2 -8.78 -15.58 39.54
C SER A 2 -8.07 -15.99 38.23
N THR A 3 -8.40 -17.16 37.70
CA THR A 3 -7.79 -17.72 36.48
C THR A 3 -8.38 -17.15 35.20
N SER A 4 -9.63 -16.69 35.19
CA SER A 4 -10.30 -16.16 33.99
C SER A 4 -9.79 -14.77 33.55
N THR A 5 -9.34 -13.93 34.49
CA THR A 5 -8.84 -12.59 34.16
C THR A 5 -7.47 -12.65 33.49
N SER A 6 -6.60 -13.53 33.98
CA SER A 6 -5.24 -13.70 33.48
C SER A 6 -5.21 -14.29 32.05
N THR A 7 -6.17 -15.14 31.68
CA THR A 7 -6.32 -15.64 30.31
C THR A 7 -6.83 -14.59 29.33
N ILE A 8 -7.70 -13.68 29.76
CA ILE A 8 -8.18 -12.56 28.93
C ILE A 8 -7.05 -11.57 28.67
N GLU A 9 -6.26 -11.25 29.70
CA GLU A 9 -5.09 -10.36 29.56
C GLU A 9 -4.04 -10.92 28.59
N ALA A 10 -3.81 -12.24 28.60
CA ALA A 10 -2.91 -12.91 27.67
C ALA A 10 -3.39 -12.88 26.22
N LEU A 11 -4.71 -13.01 26.00
CA LEU A 11 -5.31 -12.94 24.67
C LEU A 11 -5.33 -11.51 24.13
N ALA A 12 -5.57 -10.51 24.99
CA ALA A 12 -5.62 -9.10 24.61
C ALA A 12 -4.23 -8.52 24.30
N ASN A 13 -3.17 -8.99 24.98
CA ASN A 13 -1.78 -8.59 24.71
C ASN A 13 -1.14 -9.40 23.58
N GLN A 14 -1.88 -10.30 22.92
CA GLN A 14 -1.34 -11.06 21.81
C GLN A 14 -1.18 -10.16 20.58
N GLU A 15 0.06 -10.00 20.14
CA GLU A 15 0.41 -9.18 18.97
C GLU A 15 -0.24 -9.75 17.70
N TYR A 16 -0.82 -8.88 16.88
CA TYR A 16 -1.48 -9.25 15.62
C TYR A 16 -0.44 -9.84 14.65
N LYS A 17 -0.35 -11.18 14.61
CA LYS A 17 0.65 -11.90 13.79
C LYS A 17 0.37 -11.90 12.28
N TYR A 18 -0.82 -11.49 11.87
CA TYR A 18 -1.28 -11.58 10.49
C TYR A 18 -1.48 -10.17 9.92
N GLY A 19 -0.39 -9.55 9.47
CA GLY A 19 -0.44 -8.37 8.60
C GLY A 19 -0.49 -8.82 7.15
N PHE A 20 -1.40 -8.26 6.35
CA PHE A 20 -1.38 -8.43 4.91
C PHE A 20 -0.31 -7.51 4.33
N VAL A 21 0.74 -8.11 3.75
CA VAL A 21 1.72 -7.37 2.93
C VAL A 21 1.45 -7.74 1.49
N THR A 22 1.12 -6.74 0.68
CA THR A 22 0.96 -6.90 -0.76
C THR A 22 2.02 -6.07 -1.43
N ASP A 23 2.89 -6.71 -2.21
CA ASP A 23 3.80 -6.01 -3.09
C ASP A 23 2.99 -5.33 -4.19
N VAL A 24 2.98 -3.99 -4.15
CA VAL A 24 2.39 -3.18 -5.22
C VAL A 24 3.52 -2.74 -6.12
N GLU A 25 3.41 -3.04 -7.42
CA GLU A 25 4.35 -2.51 -8.40
C GLU A 25 4.17 -0.99 -8.51
N VAL A 26 5.22 -0.23 -8.18
CA VAL A 26 5.24 1.22 -8.31
C VAL A 26 6.26 1.59 -9.37
N ASP A 27 5.79 2.22 -10.43
CA ASP A 27 6.63 2.74 -11.51
C ASP A 27 6.83 4.25 -11.29
N ALA A 28 8.06 4.65 -10.98
CA ALA A 28 8.40 6.05 -10.76
C ALA A 28 8.93 6.68 -12.06
N ALA A 29 8.25 7.71 -12.53
CA ALA A 29 8.74 8.55 -13.62
C ALA A 29 9.99 9.35 -13.20
N PRO A 30 10.85 9.76 -14.15
CA PRO A 30 12.00 10.61 -13.87
C PRO A 30 11.60 11.88 -13.11
N ARG A 31 12.54 12.44 -12.32
CA ARG A 31 12.30 13.70 -11.61
C ARG A 31 12.13 14.84 -12.62
N GLY A 32 11.01 15.55 -12.52
CA GLY A 32 10.65 16.67 -13.41
C GLY A 32 9.35 16.42 -14.16
N LEU A 33 8.67 17.49 -14.54
CA LEU A 33 7.43 17.45 -15.33
C LEU A 33 7.67 18.20 -16.63
N SER A 34 7.83 17.47 -17.73
CA SER A 34 7.90 18.00 -19.09
C SER A 34 6.80 17.37 -19.94
N GLU A 35 6.46 18.00 -21.06
CA GLU A 35 5.43 17.50 -21.98
C GLU A 35 5.73 16.09 -22.50
N ASP A 36 7.00 15.80 -22.79
CA ASP A 36 7.46 14.47 -23.21
C ASP A 36 7.24 13.41 -22.11
N ILE A 37 7.49 13.78 -20.84
CA ILE A 37 7.27 12.90 -19.68
C ILE A 37 5.76 12.66 -19.49
N ILE A 38 4.92 13.69 -19.67
CA ILE A 38 3.46 13.56 -19.58
C ILE A 38 2.93 12.60 -20.66
N ARG A 39 3.36 12.76 -21.92
CA ARG A 39 2.99 11.84 -23.02
C ARG A 39 3.44 10.41 -22.75
N LEU A 40 4.66 10.23 -22.22
CA LEU A 40 5.19 8.91 -21.87
C LEU A 40 4.38 8.25 -20.74
N ILE A 41 4.03 9.00 -19.68
CA ILE A 41 3.17 8.51 -18.59
C ILE A 41 1.78 8.16 -19.10
N SER A 42 1.17 9.02 -19.91
CA SER A 42 -0.15 8.85 -20.50
C SER A 42 -0.23 7.59 -21.38
N ALA A 43 0.75 7.39 -22.26
CA ALA A 43 0.86 6.18 -23.09
C ALA A 43 1.03 4.90 -22.24
N LYS A 44 1.85 4.96 -21.18
CA LYS A 44 2.09 3.84 -20.27
C LYS A 44 0.85 3.46 -19.47
N LYS A 45 0.01 4.44 -19.14
CA LYS A 45 -1.26 4.27 -18.42
C LYS A 45 -2.48 4.06 -19.31
N LYS A 46 -2.32 4.09 -20.64
CA LYS A 46 -3.41 4.02 -21.63
C LYS A 46 -4.49 5.09 -21.39
N GLU A 47 -4.06 6.28 -21.01
CA GLU A 47 -4.96 7.42 -20.85
C GLU A 47 -5.39 7.95 -22.24
N PRO A 48 -6.63 8.44 -22.40
CA PRO A 48 -7.06 9.08 -23.64
C PRO A 48 -6.27 10.37 -23.89
N GLU A 49 -6.12 10.73 -25.17
CA GLU A 49 -5.48 11.99 -25.56
C GLU A 49 -6.25 13.16 -24.95
N PHE A 50 -5.55 14.07 -24.27
CA PHE A 50 -6.16 15.24 -23.67
C PHE A 50 -6.79 16.09 -24.79
N MET A 51 -8.12 16.28 -24.74
CA MET A 51 -8.89 17.17 -25.62
C MET A 51 -8.70 18.65 -25.26
#